data_AF-A0A486WRH5-F1
#
_entry.id   AF-A0A486WRH5-F1
#
_cell.length_a   1.000
_cell.length_b   1.000
_cell.length_c   1.000
_cell.angle_alpha   90.00
_cell.angle_beta   90.00
_cell.angle_gamma   90.00
#
_symmetry.space_group_name_H-M   'P 1'
#
loop_
_entity.id
_entity.type
_entity.pdbx_description
1 polymer ?
#
loop_
_entity_poly.entity_id
_entity_poly.type
_entity_poly.pdbx_seq_one_letter_code
_entity_poly.pdbx_strand_id
1 'polypeptide(L)'
;MIQYIKLNNTNQIQINDSGKQVYYALLWFWKGRRTKISYGELEEKSNVSHSGCLFWMRALRNLGVIEIDDESHYLSFTLKRIEQDNIEFIYSNF
;
A
#
# COMPACT_ATOMS: atom_id res chain seq x y z
N MET A 1 -10.79 -6.47 13.68
CA MET A 1 -9.93 -5.62 14.53
C MET A 1 -9.49 -4.44 13.68
N ILE A 2 -9.89 -3.21 14.02
CA ILE A 2 -9.52 -2.03 13.25
C ILE A 2 -8.06 -1.69 13.61
N GLN A 3 -7.18 -1.75 12.61
CA GLN A 3 -5.78 -1.37 12.75
C GLN A 3 -5.63 0.03 12.16
N TYR A 4 -4.68 0.84 12.61
CA TYR A 4 -4.34 2.10 11.95
C TYR A 4 -2.96 1.95 11.33
N ILE A 5 -2.76 2.52 10.14
CA ILE A 5 -1.42 2.76 9.61
C ILE A 5 -1.10 4.24 9.83
N LYS A 6 0.02 4.50 10.51
CA LYS A 6 0.48 5.85 10.86
C LYS A 6 1.78 6.13 10.14
N LEU A 7 1.91 7.32 9.56
CA LEU A 7 3.13 7.84 8.96
C LEU A 7 3.66 9.01 9.78
N ASN A 8 4.94 8.97 10.16
CA ASN A 8 5.65 10.10 10.78
C ASN A 8 4.92 10.74 11.97
N ASN A 9 4.32 9.91 12.83
CA ASN A 9 3.60 10.33 14.02
C ASN A 9 2.43 11.32 13.85
N THR A 10 2.03 11.66 12.62
CA THR A 10 1.12 12.79 12.34
C THR A 10 -0.06 12.38 11.46
N ASN A 11 0.18 11.61 10.39
CA ASN A 11 -0.90 11.17 9.51
C ASN A 11 -1.27 9.73 9.81
N GLN A 12 -2.58 9.42 9.87
CA GLN A 12 -3.06 8.05 10.01
C GLN A 12 -4.31 7.81 9.18
N ILE A 13 -4.48 6.57 8.72
CA ILE A 13 -5.76 6.07 8.20
C ILE A 13 -6.12 4.77 8.91
N GLN A 14 -7.42 4.50 9.04
CA GLN A 14 -7.87 3.16 9.39
C GLN A 14 -7.47 2.19 8.28
N ILE A 15 -6.94 1.05 8.68
CA ILE A 15 -6.55 -0.04 7.80
C ILE A 15 -7.17 -1.34 8.27
N ASN A 16 -7.63 -2.14 7.31
CA ASN A 16 -8.10 -3.51 7.55
C ASN A 16 -7.10 -4.52 7.00
N ASP A 17 -7.43 -5.81 7.10
CA ASP A 17 -6.55 -6.89 6.64
C ASP A 17 -6.20 -6.78 5.15
N SER A 18 -7.16 -6.35 4.30
CA SER A 18 -6.90 -6.12 2.89
C SER A 18 -5.88 -5.00 2.66
N GLY A 19 -5.99 -3.88 3.37
CA GLY A 19 -5.01 -2.79 3.25
C GLY A 19 -3.61 -3.21 3.70
N LYS A 20 -3.55 -4.00 4.77
CA LYS A 20 -2.30 -4.58 5.28
C LYS A 20 -1.67 -5.54 4.27
N GLN A 21 -2.47 -6.42 3.66
CA GLN A 21 -2.02 -7.35 2.62
C GLN A 21 -1.49 -6.60 1.39
N VAL A 22 -2.19 -5.56 0.94
CA VAL A 22 -1.73 -4.70 -0.16
C VAL A 22 -0.40 -4.05 0.18
N TYR A 23 -0.26 -3.44 1.37
CA TYR A 23 1.01 -2.85 1.80
C TYR A 23 2.18 -3.85 1.79
N TYR A 24 2.00 -5.05 2.36
CA TYR A 24 3.06 -6.06 2.35
C TYR A 24 3.38 -6.63 0.97
N ALA A 25 2.39 -6.73 0.07
CA ALA A 25 2.63 -7.10 -1.32
C ALA A 25 3.53 -6.05 -2.00
N LEU A 26 3.23 -4.76 -1.83
CA LEU A 26 4.03 -3.66 -2.37
C LEU A 26 5.46 -3.69 -1.82
N LEU A 27 5.63 -3.91 -0.52
CA LEU A 27 6.95 -4.08 0.09
C LEU A 27 7.74 -5.24 -0.51
N TRP A 28 7.09 -6.38 -0.73
CA TRP A 28 7.70 -7.57 -1.31
C TRP A 28 8.24 -7.31 -2.73
N PHE A 29 7.50 -6.53 -3.52
CA PHE A 29 7.89 -6.14 -4.88
C PHE A 29 8.97 -5.05 -4.92
N TRP A 30 8.90 -4.04 -4.04
CA TRP A 30 9.77 -2.86 -4.07
C TRP A 30 11.26 -3.19 -3.90
N LYS A 31 11.64 -4.05 -2.93
CA LYS A 31 13.03 -4.47 -2.69
C LYS A 31 14.05 -3.30 -2.68
N GLY A 32 13.67 -2.11 -2.24
CA GLY A 32 14.55 -0.94 -2.16
C GLY A 32 14.80 -0.19 -3.47
N ARG A 33 14.04 -0.47 -4.54
CA ARG A 33 14.25 0.18 -5.84
C ARG A 33 12.94 0.49 -6.56
N ARG A 34 13.05 1.32 -7.60
CA ARG A 34 11.97 1.59 -8.55
C ARG A 34 11.41 0.26 -9.08
N THR A 35 10.14 -0.03 -8.79
CA THR A 35 9.50 -1.31 -9.18
C THR A 35 8.23 -1.06 -9.98
N LYS A 36 8.05 -1.80 -11.08
CA LYS A 36 6.89 -1.76 -11.96
C LYS A 36 6.09 -3.06 -11.82
N ILE A 37 4.81 -2.96 -11.45
CA ILE A 37 3.87 -4.10 -11.37
C ILE A 37 2.50 -3.75 -11.94
N SER A 38 1.77 -4.78 -12.35
CA SER A 38 0.35 -4.75 -12.73
C SER A 38 -0.60 -4.92 -11.55
N TYR A 39 -1.88 -4.53 -11.71
CA TYR A 39 -2.90 -4.86 -10.70
C TYR A 39 -3.07 -6.37 -10.59
N GLY A 40 -2.95 -7.13 -11.69
CA GLY A 40 -3.03 -8.60 -11.63
C GLY A 40 -1.96 -9.20 -10.72
N GLU A 41 -0.70 -8.76 -10.84
CA GLU A 41 0.39 -9.19 -9.95
C GLU A 41 0.15 -8.76 -8.50
N LEU A 42 -0.40 -7.56 -8.29
CA LEU A 42 -0.74 -7.07 -6.95
C LEU A 42 -1.90 -7.86 -6.33
N GLU A 43 -2.95 -8.14 -7.09
CA GLU A 43 -4.11 -8.95 -6.69
C GLU A 43 -3.67 -10.37 -6.32
N GLU A 44 -2.88 -11.02 -7.17
CA GLU A 44 -2.34 -12.36 -6.92
C GLU A 44 -1.49 -12.37 -5.64
N LYS A 45 -0.60 -11.38 -5.48
CA LYS A 45 0.31 -11.35 -4.34
C LYS A 45 -0.38 -11.01 -3.02
N SER A 46 -1.34 -10.09 -3.05
CA SER A 46 -2.06 -9.61 -1.87
C SER A 46 -3.24 -10.51 -1.49
N ASN A 47 -3.77 -11.28 -2.45
CA ASN A 47 -5.04 -11.99 -2.33
C ASN A 47 -6.23 -11.04 -2.02
N VAL A 48 -6.17 -9.82 -2.54
CA VAL A 48 -7.20 -8.78 -2.42
C VAL A 48 -7.82 -8.56 -3.79
N SER A 49 -9.13 -8.30 -3.83
CA SER A 49 -9.85 -8.02 -5.07
C SER A 49 -9.30 -6.78 -5.78
N HIS A 50 -9.45 -6.72 -7.11
CA HIS A 50 -9.09 -5.56 -7.92
C HIS A 50 -9.55 -4.22 -7.33
N SER A 51 -10.83 -4.12 -6.94
CA SER A 51 -11.40 -2.91 -6.34
C SER A 51 -10.79 -2.57 -4.98
N GLY A 52 -10.43 -3.58 -4.19
CA GLY A 52 -9.69 -3.41 -2.94
C GLY A 52 -8.26 -2.91 -3.17
N CYS A 53 -7.55 -3.49 -4.15
CA CYS A 53 -6.21 -3.05 -4.55
C CYS A 53 -6.21 -1.58 -5.01
N LEU A 54 -7.17 -1.20 -5.87
CA LEU A 54 -7.38 0.18 -6.31
C LEU A 54 -7.60 1.14 -5.14
N PHE A 55 -8.50 0.77 -4.23
CA PHE A 55 -8.82 1.59 -3.06
C PHE A 55 -7.59 1.80 -2.17
N TRP A 56 -6.90 0.73 -1.79
CA TRP A 56 -5.77 0.80 -0.87
C TRP A 56 -4.54 1.45 -1.49
N MET A 57 -4.29 1.26 -2.78
CA MET A 57 -3.22 2.00 -3.48
C MET A 57 -3.44 3.51 -3.40
N ARG A 58 -4.66 3.98 -3.64
CA ARG A 58 -5.01 5.41 -3.51
C ARG A 58 -4.89 5.88 -2.07
N ALA A 59 -5.38 5.10 -1.11
CA ALA A 59 -5.33 5.47 0.30
C ALA A 59 -3.88 5.58 0.83
N LEU A 60 -3.03 4.61 0.51
CA LEU A 60 -1.61 4.61 0.86
C LEU A 60 -0.84 5.74 0.17
N ARG A 61 -1.16 6.04 -1.09
CA ARG A 61 -0.61 7.20 -1.80
C ARG A 61 -1.00 8.52 -1.12
N ASN A 62 -2.28 8.69 -0.81
CA ASN A 62 -2.79 9.90 -0.15
C ASN A 62 -2.22 10.09 1.25
N LEU A 63 -1.93 8.99 1.96
CA LEU A 63 -1.23 9.03 3.24
C LEU A 63 0.25 9.43 3.11
N GLY A 64 0.84 9.28 1.91
CA GLY A 64 2.26 9.49 1.66
C GLY A 64 3.14 8.27 1.91
N VAL A 65 2.54 7.08 2.07
CA VAL A 65 3.26 5.81 2.29
C VAL A 65 3.95 5.32 1.02
N ILE A 66 3.31 5.55 -0.14
CA ILE A 66 3.84 5.19 -1.46
C ILE A 66 3.80 6.37 -2.43
N GLU A 67 4.73 6.39 -3.37
CA GLU A 67 4.72 7.28 -4.53
C GLU A 67 4.44 6.49 -5.82
N ILE A 68 3.55 7.02 -6.66
CA ILE A 68 3.13 6.42 -7.93
C ILE A 68 3.38 7.43 -9.05
N ASP A 69 4.20 7.07 -10.04
CA ASP A 69 4.56 7.95 -11.15
C ASP A 69 3.55 7.98 -12.32
N ASP A 70 2.84 6.89 -12.56
CA ASP A 70 2.02 6.68 -13.76
C ASP A 70 0.81 5.79 -13.42
N GLU A 71 -0.40 6.31 -13.67
CA GLU A 71 -1.68 5.67 -13.38
C GLU A 71 -2.45 5.25 -14.65
N SER A 72 -1.79 5.10 -15.81
CA SER A 72 -2.45 4.75 -17.09
C SER A 72 -3.10 3.35 -17.14
N HIS A 73 -3.95 3.12 -18.17
CA HIS A 73 -4.92 2.00 -18.33
C HIS A 73 -4.37 0.57 -18.26
N TYR A 74 -3.05 0.39 -18.29
CA TYR A 74 -2.38 -0.81 -17.80
C TYR A 74 -1.67 -0.41 -16.55
N LEU A 75 -1.91 -1.09 -15.45
CA LEU A 75 -1.15 -0.78 -14.25
C LEU A 75 0.32 -1.03 -14.49
N SER A 76 1.02 0.06 -14.69
CA SER A 76 2.45 0.15 -14.80
C SER A 76 2.88 1.02 -13.65
N PHE A 77 2.55 0.60 -12.42
CA PHE A 77 2.71 1.46 -11.26
C PHE A 77 4.17 1.35 -10.88
N THR A 78 4.89 2.44 -11.15
CA THR A 78 6.21 2.59 -10.62
C THR A 78 6.10 2.99 -9.15
N LEU A 79 6.40 2.06 -8.25
CA LEU A 79 6.66 2.37 -6.84
C LEU A 79 8.10 2.90 -6.76
N LYS A 80 8.26 4.21 -6.66
CA LYS A 80 9.60 4.82 -6.48
C LYS A 80 10.05 4.79 -5.03
N ARG A 81 9.13 4.95 -4.10
CA ARG A 81 9.42 5.18 -2.69
C ARG A 81 8.36 4.54 -1.81
N ILE A 82 8.79 3.67 -0.89
CA ILE A 82 7.97 3.14 0.20
C ILE A 82 8.64 3.50 1.52
N GLU A 83 7.90 4.16 2.41
CA GLU A 83 8.41 4.67 3.70
C GLU A 83 8.39 3.59 4.80
N GLN A 84 9.37 2.69 4.86
CA GLN A 84 9.35 1.59 5.84
C GLN A 84 9.55 2.04 7.29
N ASP A 85 10.58 2.84 7.55
CA ASP A 85 11.04 3.17 8.91
C ASP A 85 10.09 4.12 9.66
N ASN A 86 9.15 4.71 8.93
CA ASN A 86 8.22 5.71 9.41
C ASN A 86 6.77 5.21 9.53
N ILE A 87 6.55 3.91 9.26
CA ILE A 87 5.23 3.28 9.26
C ILE A 87 5.02 2.44 10.51
N GLU A 88 3.99 2.80 11.26
CA GLU A 88 3.54 2.05 12.43
C GLU A 88 2.15 1.45 12.19
N PHE A 89 2.02 0.15 12.48
CA PHE A 89 0.72 -0.53 12.55
C PHE A 89 0.23 -0.54 13.99
N ILE A 90 -0.80 0.25 14.27
CA ILE A 90 -1.40 0.34 15.60
C ILE A 90 -2.57 -0.64 15.67
N TYR A 91 -2.47 -1.61 16.57
CA TYR A 91 -3.51 -2.58 16.85
C TYR A 91 -4.36 -2.05 18.00
N SER A 92 -5.66 -1.88 17.77
CA SER A 92 -6.59 -1.45 18.80
C SER A 92 -7.61 -2.54 19.09
N ASN A 93 -7.71 -2.93 20.36
CA ASN A 93 -8.64 -3.94 20.88
C ASN A 93 -9.92 -3.32 21.48
N PHE A 94 -10.30 -2.10 21.08
CA PHE A 94 -11.57 -1.51 21.53
C PHE A 94 -12.75 -2.43 21.21
#